data_AF-A0A838F5N8-F1
#
_entry.id   AF-A0A838F5N8-F1
#
_cell.length_a   1.000
_cell.length_b   1.000
_cell.length_c   1.000
_cell.angle_alpha   90.00
_cell.angle_beta   90.00
_cell.angle_gamma   90.00
#
_symmetry.space_group_name_H-M   'P 1'
#
loop_
_entity.id
_entity.type
_entity.pdbx_description
1 polymer ?
#
loop_
_entity_poly.entity_id
_entity_poly.type
_entity_poly.pdbx_seq_one_letter_code
_entity_poly.pdbx_strand_id
1 'polypeptide(L)'
;CEIIQRLAKNRTVLSEVGSKDAEKIIPPYKWIQLMKEELDAGAWKVIAEAREGGNVGIYRGSGEVREGLVDEILTQIPAERILWEAPNKAQQVFFVKLVGSNVNLGNIAPNEVIPLETLRVGLRGDTLAFFVNKIKE
;
A
#
# COMPACT_ATOMS: atom_id res chain seq x y z
N CYS A 1 -14.16 15.35 5.49
CA CYS A 1 -13.02 15.53 4.57
C CYS A 1 -12.97 16.92 3.88
N GLU A 2 -13.29 18.03 4.57
CA GLU A 2 -13.39 19.36 3.94
C GLU A 2 -12.06 19.86 3.32
N ILE A 3 -10.93 19.59 3.99
CA ILE A 3 -9.60 20.00 3.49
C ILE A 3 -9.28 19.33 2.15
N ILE A 4 -9.56 18.03 2.01
CA ILE A 4 -9.36 17.28 0.76
C ILE A 4 -10.21 17.91 -0.35
N GLN A 5 -11.50 18.12 -0.11
CA GLN A 5 -12.43 18.73 -1.09
C GLN A 5 -11.97 20.11 -1.56
N ARG A 6 -11.44 20.93 -0.64
CA ARG A 6 -10.95 22.27 -0.97
C ARG A 6 -9.68 22.21 -1.81
N LEU A 7 -8.71 21.37 -1.43
CA LEU A 7 -7.41 21.28 -2.10
C LEU A 7 -7.50 20.57 -3.46
N ALA A 8 -8.33 19.54 -3.57
CA ALA A 8 -8.52 18.74 -4.78
C ALA A 8 -8.99 19.56 -5.99
N LYS A 9 -9.60 20.73 -5.78
CA LYS A 9 -9.99 21.64 -6.86
C LYS A 9 -8.80 22.14 -7.69
N ASN A 10 -7.63 22.30 -7.05
CA ASN A 10 -6.48 22.99 -7.65
C ASN A 10 -5.15 22.22 -7.48
N ARG A 11 -5.15 21.06 -6.84
CA ARG A 11 -3.96 20.26 -6.50
C ARG A 11 -4.28 18.76 -6.58
N THR A 12 -3.27 17.97 -6.89
CA THR A 12 -3.33 16.51 -6.69
C THR A 12 -3.16 16.23 -5.20
N VAL A 13 -4.19 15.69 -4.56
CA VAL A 13 -4.17 15.36 -3.13
C VAL A 13 -3.91 13.87 -2.96
N LEU A 14 -2.88 13.54 -2.18
CA LEU A 14 -2.76 12.24 -1.54
C LEU A 14 -3.21 12.42 -0.09
N SER A 15 -4.09 11.55 0.38
CA SER A 15 -4.49 11.47 1.78
C SER A 15 -3.96 10.16 2.38
N GLU A 16 -4.05 10.01 3.69
CA GLU A 16 -3.46 8.89 4.43
C GLU A 16 -4.43 8.42 5.50
N VAL A 17 -4.74 7.12 5.46
CA VAL A 17 -5.58 6.48 6.47
C VAL A 17 -4.70 5.59 7.32
N GLY A 18 -4.91 5.65 8.64
CA GLY A 18 -4.30 4.73 9.59
C GLY A 18 -4.08 5.37 10.97
N SER A 19 -3.25 4.72 11.78
CA SER A 19 -2.84 5.23 13.08
C SER A 19 -1.34 5.09 13.29
N LYS A 20 -0.73 6.14 13.82
CA LYS A 20 0.70 6.19 14.18
C LYS A 20 1.02 5.47 15.49
N ASP A 21 -0.05 5.09 16.20
CA ASP A 21 -0.02 4.42 17.49
C ASP A 21 -0.23 2.91 17.28
N ALA A 22 0.78 2.13 17.65
CA ALA A 22 0.77 0.67 17.48
C ALA A 22 -0.35 0.00 18.30
N GLU A 23 -0.82 0.63 19.38
CA GLU A 23 -1.88 0.11 20.23
C GLU A 23 -3.28 0.40 19.65
N LYS A 24 -3.40 1.34 18.70
CA LYS A 24 -4.67 1.69 18.06
C LYS A 24 -4.93 0.84 16.83
N ILE A 25 -5.56 -0.31 17.06
CA ILE A 25 -5.99 -1.21 16.00
C ILE A 25 -7.31 -0.71 15.40
N ILE A 26 -7.25 -0.15 14.19
CA ILE A 26 -8.43 0.19 13.39
C ILE A 26 -8.96 -1.11 12.72
N PRO A 27 -10.26 -1.42 12.86
CA PRO A 27 -10.86 -2.60 12.22
C PRO A 27 -11.03 -2.41 10.71
N PRO A 28 -11.09 -3.49 9.90
CA PRO A 28 -11.15 -3.40 8.44
C PRO A 28 -12.30 -2.55 7.88
N TYR A 29 -13.51 -2.68 8.42
CA TYR A 29 -14.66 -1.89 7.95
C TYR A 29 -14.42 -0.38 8.07
N LYS A 30 -13.70 0.06 9.10
CA LYS A 30 -13.42 1.47 9.36
C LYS A 30 -12.30 1.98 8.45
N TRP A 31 -11.30 1.15 8.14
CA TRP A 31 -10.32 1.45 7.09
C TRP A 31 -11.00 1.71 5.76
N ILE A 32 -11.84 0.78 5.32
CA ILE A 32 -12.59 0.89 4.06
C ILE A 32 -13.44 2.16 4.04
N GLN A 33 -14.19 2.41 5.12
CA GLN A 33 -15.02 3.60 5.25
C GLN A 33 -14.19 4.88 5.08
N LEU A 34 -13.11 5.04 5.85
CA LEU A 34 -12.27 6.23 5.79
C LEU A 34 -11.63 6.41 4.42
N MET A 35 -11.09 5.34 3.84
CA MET A 35 -10.48 5.40 2.51
C MET A 35 -11.50 5.79 1.43
N LYS A 36 -12.74 5.26 1.49
CA LYS A 36 -13.82 5.66 0.58
C LYS A 36 -14.20 7.13 0.78
N GLU A 37 -14.39 7.58 2.02
CA GLU A 37 -14.71 8.98 2.33
C GLU A 37 -13.63 9.96 1.82
N GLU A 38 -12.36 9.59 1.87
CA GLU A 38 -11.26 10.43 1.35
C GLU A 38 -11.19 10.43 -0.18
N LEU A 39 -11.39 9.27 -0.83
CA LEU A 39 -11.48 9.18 -2.29
C LEU A 39 -12.67 9.98 -2.83
N ASP A 40 -13.84 9.84 -2.20
CA ASP A 40 -15.07 10.57 -2.56
C ASP A 40 -14.93 12.08 -2.33
N ALA A 41 -14.10 12.48 -1.36
CA ALA A 41 -13.74 13.87 -1.13
C ALA A 41 -12.78 14.44 -2.18
N GLY A 42 -12.26 13.63 -3.10
CA GLY A 42 -11.42 14.08 -4.20
C GLY A 42 -9.94 13.72 -4.06
N ALA A 43 -9.56 12.84 -3.14
CA ALA A 43 -8.20 12.32 -3.09
C ALA A 43 -7.88 11.54 -4.38
N TRP A 44 -6.72 11.81 -4.96
CA TRP A 44 -6.22 11.09 -6.14
C TRP A 44 -5.91 9.64 -5.79
N LYS A 45 -5.19 9.45 -4.68
CA LYS A 45 -4.94 8.15 -4.04
C LYS A 45 -4.98 8.29 -2.53
N VAL A 46 -5.28 7.20 -1.86
CA VAL A 46 -5.19 7.09 -0.40
C VAL A 46 -3.99 6.22 -0.04
N ILE A 47 -3.18 6.72 0.89
CA ILE A 47 -2.03 6.04 1.45
C ILE A 47 -2.52 5.13 2.57
N ALA A 48 -2.08 3.87 2.54
CA ALA A 48 -2.28 2.94 3.64
C ALA A 48 -1.07 3.03 4.59
N GLU A 49 -1.27 3.66 5.76
CA GLU A 49 -0.21 4.06 6.69
C GLU A 49 0.63 2.89 7.22
N ALA A 50 1.93 3.06 7.03
CA ALA A 50 3.08 2.24 7.39
C ALA A 50 3.98 2.74 8.51
N ARG A 51 4.23 4.05 8.47
CA ARG A 51 5.47 4.71 8.90
C ARG A 51 6.71 4.14 8.23
N GLU A 52 7.85 4.80 8.43
CA GLU A 52 9.16 4.37 7.92
C GLU A 52 9.59 2.98 8.44
N GLY A 53 9.20 2.62 9.67
CA GLY A 53 9.52 1.31 10.25
C GLY A 53 8.69 0.16 9.67
N GLY A 54 7.55 0.44 9.04
CA GLY A 54 6.66 -0.58 8.50
C GLY A 54 6.13 -1.54 9.56
N ASN A 55 5.80 -1.05 10.75
CA ASN A 55 5.44 -1.88 11.93
C ASN A 55 4.15 -1.41 12.63
N VAL A 56 3.35 -0.57 11.97
CA VAL A 56 2.05 -0.10 12.42
C VAL A 56 1.02 -0.20 11.30
N GLY A 57 -0.24 0.17 11.58
CA GLY A 57 -1.28 0.28 10.55
C GLY A 57 -1.58 -1.04 9.85
N ILE A 58 -1.19 -1.16 8.58
CA ILE A 58 -1.36 -2.37 7.76
C ILE A 58 -0.39 -3.51 8.12
N TYR A 59 0.59 -3.25 9.00
CA TYR A 59 1.49 -4.26 9.53
C TYR A 59 1.27 -4.49 11.03
N ARG A 60 1.74 -5.65 11.51
CA ARG A 60 1.92 -5.94 12.93
C ARG A 60 3.22 -5.30 13.44
N GLY A 61 3.40 -5.24 14.75
CA GLY A 61 4.64 -4.76 15.38
C GLY A 61 5.90 -5.53 14.93
N SER A 62 5.75 -6.76 14.44
CA SER A 62 6.81 -7.58 13.84
C SER A 62 7.19 -7.16 12.40
N GLY A 63 6.41 -6.30 11.76
CA GLY A 63 6.53 -5.95 10.33
C GLY A 63 5.77 -6.88 9.39
N GLU A 64 5.13 -7.92 9.91
CA GLU A 64 4.27 -8.84 9.14
C GLU A 64 3.02 -8.13 8.64
N VAL A 65 2.62 -8.44 7.40
CA VAL A 65 1.42 -7.87 6.78
C VAL A 65 0.17 -8.41 7.45
N ARG A 66 -0.79 -7.53 7.71
CA ARG A 66 -2.14 -7.92 8.13
C ARG A 66 -2.93 -8.34 6.88
N GLU A 67 -2.63 -9.51 6.33
CA GLU A 67 -3.17 -9.99 5.04
C GLU A 67 -4.70 -9.87 4.97
N GLY A 68 -5.42 -10.37 5.98
CA GLY A 68 -6.89 -10.26 6.00
C GLY A 68 -7.44 -8.83 6.03
N LEU A 69 -6.67 -7.83 6.50
CA LEU A 69 -7.04 -6.42 6.36
C LEU A 69 -6.81 -5.94 4.92
N VAL A 70 -5.65 -6.26 4.34
CA VAL A 70 -5.29 -5.86 2.98
C VAL A 70 -6.27 -6.45 1.97
N ASP A 71 -6.59 -7.74 2.09
CA ASP A 71 -7.54 -8.43 1.23
C ASP A 71 -8.92 -7.78 1.29
N GLU A 72 -9.42 -7.53 2.51
CA GLU A 72 -10.72 -6.88 2.72
C GLU A 72 -10.78 -5.49 2.07
N ILE A 73 -9.71 -4.69 2.20
CA ILE A 73 -9.59 -3.39 1.51
C ILE A 73 -9.65 -3.57 -0.01
N LEU A 74 -8.89 -4.53 -0.56
CA LEU A 74 -8.82 -4.78 -2.00
C LEU A 74 -10.15 -5.31 -2.58
N THR A 75 -11.03 -5.91 -1.78
CA THR A 75 -12.40 -6.26 -2.23
C THR A 75 -13.29 -5.03 -2.47
N GLN A 76 -12.96 -3.90 -1.83
CA GLN A 76 -13.81 -2.71 -1.77
C GLN A 76 -13.24 -1.49 -2.50
N ILE A 77 -11.93 -1.44 -2.66
CA ILE A 77 -11.21 -0.28 -3.20
C ILE A 77 -10.23 -0.76 -4.27
N PRO A 78 -10.29 -0.20 -5.49
CA PRO A 78 -9.38 -0.59 -6.56
C PRO A 78 -7.92 -0.33 -6.18
N ALA A 79 -7.04 -1.32 -6.41
CA ALA A 79 -5.65 -1.26 -5.99
C ALA A 79 -4.89 -0.06 -6.58
N GLU A 80 -5.26 0.37 -7.78
CA GLU A 80 -4.69 1.53 -8.45
C GLU A 80 -5.02 2.86 -7.75
N ARG A 81 -6.04 2.91 -6.88
CA ARG A 81 -6.39 4.09 -6.07
C ARG A 81 -5.68 4.09 -4.71
N ILE A 82 -4.91 3.06 -4.39
CA ILE A 82 -4.21 2.90 -3.11
C ILE A 82 -2.72 3.03 -3.33
N LEU A 83 -2.03 3.69 -2.41
CA LEU A 83 -0.58 3.69 -2.29
C LEU A 83 -0.20 3.01 -0.98
N TRP A 84 0.47 1.85 -1.06
CA TRP A 84 0.83 1.06 0.11
C TRP A 84 2.19 1.48 0.62
N GLU A 85 2.30 1.93 1.87
CA GLU A 85 3.63 2.15 2.45
C GLU A 85 4.31 0.80 2.68
N ALA A 86 5.46 0.58 2.04
CA ALA A 86 6.18 -0.69 2.06
C ALA A 86 7.70 -0.44 2.18
N PRO A 87 8.18 0.15 3.29
CA PRO A 87 9.58 0.51 3.44
C PRO A 87 10.53 -0.68 3.38
N ASN A 88 10.09 -1.87 3.83
CA ASN A 88 10.94 -3.05 3.90
C ASN A 88 10.78 -3.97 2.68
N LYS A 89 11.89 -4.61 2.26
CA LYS A 89 11.91 -5.56 1.11
C LYS A 89 10.80 -6.62 1.17
N ALA A 90 10.57 -7.23 2.33
CA ALA A 90 9.55 -8.27 2.48
C ALA A 90 8.13 -7.75 2.16
N GLN A 91 7.84 -6.50 2.53
CA GLN A 91 6.57 -5.83 2.27
C GLN A 91 6.42 -5.47 0.79
N GLN A 92 7.50 -5.01 0.15
CA GLN A 92 7.54 -4.77 -1.29
C GLN A 92 7.27 -6.05 -2.08
N VAL A 93 7.95 -7.15 -1.72
CA VAL A 93 7.75 -8.48 -2.33
C VAL A 93 6.30 -8.94 -2.18
N PHE A 94 5.71 -8.77 -1.00
CA PHE A 94 4.33 -9.13 -0.73
C PHE A 94 3.38 -8.42 -1.71
N PHE A 95 3.44 -7.09 -1.80
CA PHE A 95 2.54 -6.33 -2.66
C PHE A 95 2.77 -6.57 -4.15
N VAL A 96 4.03 -6.77 -4.58
CA VAL A 96 4.32 -7.12 -5.98
C VAL A 96 3.71 -8.47 -6.36
N LYS A 97 3.72 -9.45 -5.44
CA LYS A 97 3.09 -10.75 -5.68
C LYS A 97 1.57 -10.68 -5.63
N LEU A 98 1.02 -9.93 -4.67
CA LEU A 98 -0.42 -9.82 -4.45
C LEU A 98 -1.12 -9.03 -5.56
N VAL A 99 -0.61 -7.83 -5.87
CA VAL A 99 -1.26 -6.88 -6.80
C VAL A 99 -0.60 -6.89 -8.18
N GLY A 100 0.68 -7.24 -8.26
CA GLY A 100 1.46 -7.25 -9.50
C GLY A 100 2.49 -6.13 -9.61
N SER A 101 3.26 -6.14 -10.70
CA SER A 101 4.38 -5.21 -10.95
C SER A 101 4.01 -3.74 -10.93
N ASN A 102 2.74 -3.39 -11.14
CA ASN A 102 2.26 -2.00 -11.21
C ASN A 102 1.67 -1.49 -9.88
N VAL A 103 1.83 -2.23 -8.77
CA VAL A 103 1.36 -1.79 -7.46
C VAL A 103 2.01 -0.47 -7.04
N ASN A 104 1.23 0.48 -6.53
CA ASN A 104 1.76 1.75 -6.03
C ASN A 104 2.36 1.53 -4.63
N LEU A 105 3.64 1.82 -4.45
CA LEU A 105 4.33 1.68 -3.17
C LEU A 105 4.92 3.02 -2.71
N GLY A 106 4.83 3.27 -1.40
CA GLY A 106 5.38 4.45 -0.72
C GLY A 106 6.44 4.09 0.31
N ASN A 107 7.10 5.12 0.85
CA ASN A 107 8.20 5.00 1.81
C ASN A 107 9.35 4.10 1.34
N ILE A 108 9.58 4.04 0.03
CA ILE A 108 10.73 3.34 -0.53
C ILE A 108 12.00 4.14 -0.24
N ALA A 109 12.93 3.55 0.50
CA ALA A 109 14.21 4.17 0.78
C ALA A 109 14.96 4.47 -0.54
N PRO A 110 15.70 5.59 -0.65
CA PRO A 110 16.37 5.97 -1.89
C PRO A 110 17.29 4.89 -2.48
N ASN A 111 17.97 4.12 -1.63
CA ASN A 111 18.84 3.01 -2.01
C ASN A 111 18.07 1.74 -2.43
N GLU A 112 16.77 1.65 -2.13
CA GLU A 112 15.90 0.52 -2.49
C GLU A 112 15.15 0.75 -3.81
N VAL A 113 15.29 1.90 -4.49
CA VAL A 113 14.59 2.19 -5.75
C VAL A 113 14.96 1.18 -6.86
N ILE A 114 16.26 0.96 -7.11
CA ILE A 114 16.71 -0.03 -8.09
C ILE A 114 16.37 -1.46 -7.63
N PRO A 115 16.65 -1.86 -6.37
CA PRO A 115 16.19 -3.16 -5.85
C PRO A 115 14.69 -3.41 -6.03
N LEU A 116 13.83 -2.43 -5.80
CA LEU A 116 12.39 -2.54 -6.02
C LEU A 116 12.06 -2.78 -7.48
N GLU A 117 12.70 -2.06 -8.40
CA GLU A 117 12.47 -2.29 -9.84
C GLU A 117 12.85 -3.72 -10.23
N THR A 118 13.96 -4.26 -9.73
CA THR A 118 14.32 -5.67 -9.99
C THR A 118 13.29 -6.66 -9.44
N LEU A 119 12.59 -6.33 -8.34
CA LEU A 119 11.46 -7.12 -7.87
C LEU A 119 10.27 -7.05 -8.84
N ARG A 120 9.95 -5.86 -9.36
CA ARG A 120 8.83 -5.62 -10.28
C ARG A 120 8.99 -6.35 -11.62
N VAL A 121 10.22 -6.49 -12.11
CA VAL A 121 10.51 -7.18 -13.40
C VAL A 121 11.02 -8.61 -13.24
N GLY A 122 11.00 -9.17 -12.02
CA GLY A 122 11.37 -10.57 -11.78
C GLY A 122 12.87 -10.87 -11.92
N LEU A 123 13.74 -9.85 -11.88
CA LEU A 123 15.20 -9.99 -11.96
C LEU A 123 15.86 -10.29 -10.60
N ARG A 124 15.06 -10.43 -9.53
CA ARG A 124 15.52 -10.79 -8.19
C ARG A 124 14.86 -12.08 -7.73
N GLY A 125 15.62 -12.92 -7.03
CA GLY A 125 15.18 -14.28 -6.66
C GLY A 125 13.83 -14.32 -5.90
N ASP A 126 13.53 -13.31 -5.10
CA ASP A 126 12.27 -13.22 -4.34
C ASP A 126 11.01 -13.23 -5.23
N THR A 127 11.09 -12.72 -6.47
CA THR A 127 9.98 -12.65 -7.44
C THR A 127 10.22 -13.43 -8.73
N LEU A 128 11.43 -13.93 -8.99
CA LEU A 128 11.77 -14.69 -10.21
C LEU A 128 10.78 -15.84 -10.48
N ALA A 129 10.56 -16.72 -9.51
CA ALA A 129 9.68 -17.88 -9.68
C ALA A 129 8.22 -17.46 -9.99
N PHE A 130 7.77 -16.35 -9.39
CA PHE A 130 6.43 -15.81 -9.64
C PHE A 130 6.25 -15.38 -11.11
N PHE A 131 7.24 -14.71 -11.70
CA PHE A 131 7.18 -14.31 -13.10
C PHE A 131 7.41 -15.46 -14.08
N VAL A 132 8.33 -16.39 -13.78
CA VAL A 132 8.58 -17.55 -14.63
C VAL A 132 7.35 -18.45 -14.73
N ASN A 133 6.61 -18.64 -13.63
CA ASN A 133 5.39 -19.44 -13.66
C ASN A 133 4.27 -18.75 -14.46
N LYS A 134 4.11 -17.43 -14.35
CA LYS A 134 3.14 -16.67 -15.16
C LYS A 134 3.38 -16.73 -16.67
N ILE A 135 4.63 -16.92 -17.12
CA ILE A 135 4.94 -17.06 -18.56
C ILE A 135 4.51 -18.44 -19.10
N LYS A 136 4.37 -19.44 -18.21
CA LYS A 136 4.02 -20.82 -18.60
C LYS A 136 2.50 -21.07 -18.64
N GLU A 137 1.70 -20.15 -18.12
CA GLU A 137 0.23 -20.17 -18.17
C GLU A 137 -0.28 -19.41 -19.41
#